data_AF-A0AAC8VG28-F1
#
_entry.id   AF-A0AAC8VG28-F1
#
_cell.length_a   1.000
_cell.length_b   1.000
_cell.length_c   1.000
_cell.angle_alpha   90.00
_cell.angle_beta   90.00
_cell.angle_gamma   90.00
#
_symmetry.space_group_name_H-M   'P 1'
#
loop_
_entity.id
_entity.type
_entity.pdbx_description
1 polymer ?
#
loop_
_entity_poly.entity_id
_entity_poly.type
_entity_poly.pdbx_seq_one_letter_code
_entity_poly.pdbx_strand_id
1 'polypeptide(L)'
;MQNTYRGSDAYEKIIISLNASDLNSAKNLRQLLDNCDFQQAIIVLDKTGVNFKRSWLGLFINADLQKVVITLDQAGINLKESWQELLSNPDLRKVVLVLTNAKVDLSINWQQLLESKSLQKMVLGFDEAGFNSTENLQHLLESANLQKSLAVLNRAGVDVSGNYQALLEKPYLQKALAAANDYLSYDFSRLGSSHGHHGKSQTKQFVRHLMAREDKSECGVKMEMSQWVKGYGTFARSSSTQTLSRLDFACDSGLFPNSSATLFFAMSKVDREAMKQEVVSFSGK
;
A
#
# COMPACT_ATOMS: atom_id res chain seq x y z
N MET A 1 29.38 8.95 -36.36
CA MET A 1 30.16 7.70 -36.15
C MET A 1 29.35 6.79 -35.25
N GLN A 2 29.04 5.61 -35.77
CA GLN A 2 28.10 4.65 -35.19
C GLN A 2 28.74 3.95 -33.98
N ASN A 3 28.02 3.92 -32.86
CA ASN A 3 28.33 3.12 -31.67
C ASN A 3 28.09 1.63 -31.99
N THR A 4 29.08 0.93 -32.54
CA THR A 4 29.03 -0.52 -32.80
C THR A 4 29.77 -1.36 -31.74
N TYR A 5 30.32 -0.74 -30.69
CA TYR A 5 31.22 -1.42 -29.72
C TYR A 5 30.55 -2.05 -28.49
N ARG A 6 29.21 -2.11 -28.40
CA ARG A 6 28.50 -2.65 -27.20
C ARG A 6 27.82 -4.01 -27.39
N GLY A 7 27.74 -4.52 -28.63
CA GLY A 7 27.05 -5.78 -28.95
C GLY A 7 27.90 -7.02 -28.66
N SER A 8 29.18 -7.03 -29.07
CA SER A 8 30.05 -8.22 -29.05
C SER A 8 30.19 -8.85 -27.66
N ASP A 9 30.50 -8.05 -26.63
CA ASP A 9 30.67 -8.51 -25.25
C ASP A 9 29.38 -9.09 -24.65
N ALA A 10 28.23 -8.50 -24.98
CA ALA A 10 26.95 -8.97 -24.50
C ALA A 10 26.60 -10.34 -25.11
N TYR A 11 26.80 -10.51 -26.42
CA TYR A 11 26.59 -11.79 -27.11
C TYR A 11 27.53 -12.88 -26.61
N GLU A 12 28.80 -12.55 -26.38
CA GLU A 12 29.79 -13.50 -25.86
C GLU A 12 29.46 -13.95 -24.43
N LYS A 13 29.02 -13.02 -23.57
CA LYS A 13 28.56 -13.33 -22.20
C LYS A 13 27.25 -14.12 -22.15
N ILE A 14 26.34 -13.85 -23.08
CA ILE A 14 25.12 -14.64 -23.31
C ILE A 14 25.50 -16.08 -23.66
N ILE A 15 26.42 -16.28 -24.61
CA ILE A 15 26.91 -17.60 -25.04
C ILE A 15 27.62 -18.34 -23.89
N ILE A 16 28.43 -17.65 -23.08
CA ILE A 16 29.09 -18.24 -21.90
C ILE A 16 28.07 -18.66 -20.84
N SER A 17 27.04 -17.86 -20.59
CA SER A 17 25.97 -18.20 -19.64
C SER A 17 25.10 -19.37 -20.12
N LEU A 18 24.91 -19.49 -21.44
CA LEU A 18 24.21 -20.60 -22.10
C LEU A 18 24.98 -21.92 -22.01
N ASN A 19 26.31 -21.90 -22.21
CA ASN A 19 27.16 -23.09 -22.09
C ASN A 19 27.14 -23.70 -20.68
N ALA A 20 26.80 -22.92 -19.66
CA ALA A 20 26.70 -23.38 -18.28
C ALA A 20 25.33 -23.97 -17.90
N SER A 21 24.33 -23.95 -18.81
CA SER A 21 22.92 -24.26 -18.49
C SER A 21 22.27 -25.38 -19.31
N ASP A 22 23.05 -26.23 -19.99
CA ASP A 22 22.60 -27.45 -20.73
C ASP A 22 21.51 -27.22 -21.80
N LEU A 23 21.28 -25.98 -22.23
CA LEU A 23 20.20 -25.59 -23.16
C LEU A 23 20.64 -25.59 -24.63
N ASN A 24 21.43 -26.59 -25.02
CA ASN A 24 22.16 -26.65 -26.29
C ASN A 24 21.28 -27.04 -27.51
N SER A 25 20.11 -26.42 -27.68
CA SER A 25 19.30 -26.58 -28.90
C SER A 25 19.34 -25.31 -29.77
N ALA A 26 19.56 -25.48 -31.08
CA ALA A 26 19.61 -24.39 -32.05
C ALA A 26 18.34 -23.53 -32.09
N LYS A 27 17.18 -24.11 -31.70
CA LYS A 27 15.90 -23.41 -31.59
C LYS A 27 15.90 -22.39 -30.44
N ASN A 28 16.48 -22.74 -29.30
CA ASN A 28 16.60 -21.85 -28.14
C ASN A 28 17.56 -20.68 -28.42
N LEU A 29 18.68 -20.96 -29.12
CA LEU A 29 19.63 -19.94 -29.54
C LEU A 29 18.99 -18.88 -30.45
N ARG A 30 18.17 -19.30 -31.42
CA ARG A 30 17.49 -18.36 -32.33
C ARG A 30 16.45 -17.51 -31.61
N GLN A 31 15.60 -18.13 -30.79
CA GLN A 31 14.61 -17.39 -29.97
C GLN A 31 15.26 -16.37 -29.03
N LEU A 32 16.47 -16.68 -28.56
CA LEU A 32 17.24 -15.80 -27.69
C LEU A 32 17.84 -14.61 -28.46
N LEU A 33 18.36 -14.85 -29.66
CA LEU A 33 18.87 -13.79 -30.53
C LEU A 33 17.76 -12.84 -31.00
N ASP A 34 16.52 -13.33 -31.08
CA ASP A 34 15.37 -12.53 -31.51
C ASP A 34 14.69 -11.76 -30.35
N ASN A 35 14.98 -12.09 -29.08
CA ASN A 35 14.37 -11.42 -27.92
C ASN A 35 15.25 -10.28 -27.38
N CYS A 36 15.02 -9.06 -27.89
CA CYS A 36 15.76 -7.86 -27.49
C CYS A 36 15.59 -7.49 -26.00
N ASP A 37 14.37 -7.60 -25.44
CA ASP A 37 14.11 -7.26 -24.04
C ASP A 37 14.89 -8.20 -23.11
N PHE A 38 14.93 -9.48 -23.43
CA PHE A 38 15.72 -10.45 -22.70
C PHE A 38 17.23 -10.14 -22.74
N GLN A 39 17.76 -9.83 -23.93
CA GLN A 39 19.16 -9.45 -24.09
C GLN A 39 19.49 -8.20 -23.26
N GLN A 40 18.63 -7.18 -23.30
CA GLN A 40 18.82 -5.95 -22.54
C GLN A 40 18.77 -6.21 -21.04
N ALA A 41 17.83 -7.04 -20.57
CA ALA A 41 17.74 -7.43 -19.17
C ALA A 41 19.02 -8.14 -18.69
N ILE A 42 19.60 -9.02 -19.50
CA ILE A 42 20.87 -9.69 -19.18
C ILE A 42 22.01 -8.68 -19.02
N ILE A 43 22.13 -7.73 -19.95
CA ILE A 43 23.15 -6.68 -19.91
C ILE A 43 23.02 -5.87 -18.62
N VAL A 44 21.80 -5.52 -18.25
CA VAL A 44 21.50 -4.80 -17.00
C VAL A 44 21.90 -5.61 -15.77
N LEU A 45 21.55 -6.89 -15.72
CA LEU A 45 21.87 -7.76 -14.58
C LEU A 45 23.38 -7.99 -14.44
N ASP A 46 24.11 -8.14 -15.56
CA ASP A 46 25.57 -8.24 -15.56
C ASP A 46 26.22 -6.94 -15.07
N LYS A 47 25.79 -5.79 -15.62
CA LYS A 47 26.24 -4.43 -15.20
C LYS A 47 26.05 -4.20 -13.70
N THR A 48 24.95 -4.70 -13.13
CA THR A 48 24.62 -4.53 -11.71
C THR A 48 25.22 -5.62 -10.82
N GLY A 49 25.94 -6.59 -11.39
CA GLY A 49 26.59 -7.67 -10.65
C GLY A 49 25.61 -8.67 -10.03
N VAL A 50 24.42 -8.80 -10.60
CA VAL A 50 23.42 -9.82 -10.20
C VAL A 50 23.84 -11.18 -10.75
N ASN A 51 23.94 -12.18 -9.86
CA ASN A 51 24.10 -13.56 -10.31
C ASN A 51 22.76 -14.17 -10.72
N PHE A 52 22.46 -14.13 -12.03
CA PHE A 52 21.22 -14.66 -12.60
C PHE A 52 21.35 -16.09 -13.16
N LYS A 53 22.48 -16.79 -12.99
CA LYS A 53 22.71 -18.12 -13.57
C LYS A 53 21.60 -19.12 -13.21
N ARG A 54 21.15 -19.11 -11.96
CA ARG A 54 20.09 -19.99 -11.45
C ARG A 54 18.68 -19.53 -11.82
N SER A 55 18.49 -18.25 -12.13
CA SER A 55 17.20 -17.66 -12.47
C SER A 55 17.03 -17.36 -13.96
N TRP A 56 18.02 -17.73 -14.78
CA TRP A 56 18.07 -17.55 -16.22
C TRP A 56 16.80 -17.99 -16.94
N LEU A 57 16.37 -19.24 -16.72
CA LEU A 57 15.20 -19.79 -17.39
C LEU A 57 13.94 -19.00 -17.01
N GLY A 58 13.82 -18.62 -15.73
CA GLY A 58 12.73 -17.78 -15.24
C GLY A 58 12.72 -16.40 -15.87
N LEU A 59 13.90 -15.78 -16.07
CA LEU A 59 14.02 -14.52 -16.80
C LEU A 59 13.67 -14.68 -18.28
N PHE A 60 14.11 -15.75 -18.93
CA PHE A 60 13.89 -15.98 -20.36
C PHE A 60 12.41 -16.13 -20.72
N ILE A 61 11.66 -16.87 -19.91
CA ILE A 61 10.23 -17.13 -20.20
C ILE A 61 9.30 -16.02 -19.68
N ASN A 62 9.80 -15.08 -18.88
CA ASN A 62 8.99 -14.06 -18.21
C ASN A 62 9.26 -12.67 -18.80
N ALA A 63 8.47 -12.29 -19.80
CA ALA A 63 8.56 -10.98 -20.44
C ALA A 63 8.32 -9.80 -19.46
N ASP A 64 7.44 -9.97 -18.47
CA ASP A 64 7.21 -8.94 -17.46
C ASP A 64 8.44 -8.73 -16.58
N LEU A 65 9.13 -9.81 -16.19
CA LEU A 65 10.39 -9.70 -15.44
C LEU A 65 11.48 -9.02 -16.28
N GLN A 66 11.56 -9.31 -17.58
CA GLN A 66 12.51 -8.64 -18.49
C GLN A 66 12.25 -7.12 -18.50
N LYS A 67 11.00 -6.71 -18.70
CA LYS A 67 10.59 -5.30 -18.66
C LYS A 67 10.90 -4.63 -17.33
N VAL A 68 10.54 -5.28 -16.22
CA VAL A 68 10.81 -4.77 -14.87
C VAL A 68 12.30 -4.53 -14.66
N VAL A 69 13.18 -5.46 -15.05
CA VAL A 69 14.63 -5.29 -14.95
C VAL A 69 15.10 -4.05 -15.72
N ILE A 70 14.63 -3.89 -16.95
CA ILE A 70 15.01 -2.75 -17.81
C ILE A 70 14.53 -1.43 -17.20
N THR A 71 13.26 -1.38 -16.79
CA THR A 71 12.64 -0.20 -16.19
C THR A 71 13.32 0.22 -14.89
N LEU A 72 13.70 -0.71 -14.03
CA LEU A 72 14.39 -0.40 -12.78
C LEU A 72 15.81 0.12 -13.03
N ASP A 73 16.54 -0.37 -14.04
CA ASP A 73 17.84 0.21 -14.44
C ASP A 73 17.68 1.64 -14.96
N GLN A 74 16.64 1.91 -15.75
CA GLN A 74 16.34 3.26 -16.24
C GLN A 74 15.99 4.22 -15.09
N ALA A 75 15.33 3.72 -14.04
CA ALA A 75 15.04 4.48 -12.82
C ALA A 75 16.25 4.59 -11.87
N GLY A 76 17.41 4.01 -12.21
CA GLY A 76 18.61 4.04 -11.37
C GLY A 76 18.53 3.18 -10.11
N ILE A 77 17.60 2.21 -10.06
CA ILE A 77 17.35 1.39 -8.88
C ILE A 77 18.37 0.23 -8.81
N ASN A 78 18.89 -0.02 -7.60
CA ASN A 78 19.83 -1.11 -7.36
C ASN A 78 19.12 -2.48 -7.40
N LEU A 79 19.29 -3.19 -8.52
CA LEU A 79 18.73 -4.52 -8.73
C LEU A 79 19.39 -5.61 -7.87
N LYS A 80 20.65 -5.42 -7.45
CA LYS A 80 21.39 -6.47 -6.73
C LYS A 80 20.74 -6.83 -5.41
N GLU A 81 20.24 -5.84 -4.69
CA GLU A 81 19.62 -6.00 -3.37
C GLU A 81 18.17 -6.51 -3.47
N SER A 82 17.49 -6.19 -4.57
CA SER A 82 16.07 -6.50 -4.75
C SER A 82 15.80 -7.72 -5.64
N TRP A 83 16.84 -8.33 -6.22
CA TRP A 83 16.68 -9.41 -7.21
C TRP A 83 15.86 -10.61 -6.71
N GLN A 84 16.10 -11.06 -5.48
CA GLN A 84 15.36 -12.20 -4.92
C GLN A 84 13.88 -11.87 -4.67
N GLU A 85 13.60 -10.64 -4.23
CA GLU A 85 12.22 -10.18 -4.07
C GLU A 85 11.54 -10.09 -5.43
N LEU A 86 12.19 -9.52 -6.44
CA LEU A 86 11.67 -9.45 -7.81
C LEU A 86 11.38 -10.82 -8.42
N LEU A 87 12.16 -11.86 -8.11
CA LEU A 87 11.90 -13.22 -8.58
C LEU A 87 10.69 -13.85 -7.90
N SER A 88 10.61 -13.71 -6.58
CA SER A 88 9.60 -14.40 -5.76
C SER A 88 8.27 -13.66 -5.64
N ASN A 89 8.23 -12.36 -5.97
CA ASN A 89 7.07 -11.49 -5.79
C ASN A 89 6.47 -11.02 -7.13
N PRO A 90 5.45 -11.73 -7.67
CA PRO A 90 4.75 -11.30 -8.89
C PRO A 90 3.99 -9.98 -8.73
N ASP A 91 3.46 -9.68 -7.54
CA ASP A 91 2.70 -8.46 -7.30
C ASP A 91 3.62 -7.24 -7.40
N LEU A 92 4.81 -7.29 -6.80
CA LEU A 92 5.81 -6.23 -6.95
C LEU A 92 6.17 -5.97 -8.41
N ARG A 93 6.34 -7.02 -9.23
CA ARG A 93 6.62 -6.86 -10.67
C ARG A 93 5.48 -6.14 -11.38
N LYS A 94 4.23 -6.52 -11.12
CA LYS A 94 3.07 -5.85 -11.69
C LYS A 94 2.98 -4.39 -11.25
N VAL A 95 3.23 -4.10 -9.97
CA VAL A 95 3.25 -2.75 -9.41
C VAL A 95 4.28 -1.86 -10.13
N VAL A 96 5.49 -2.36 -10.36
CA VAL A 96 6.51 -1.63 -11.13
C VAL A 96 5.99 -1.27 -12.52
N LEU A 97 5.34 -2.20 -13.21
CA LEU A 97 4.78 -1.96 -14.54
C LEU A 97 3.63 -0.95 -14.50
N VAL A 98 2.69 -1.07 -13.55
CA VAL A 98 1.57 -0.12 -13.37
C VAL A 98 2.09 1.30 -13.15
N LEU A 99 3.01 1.47 -12.20
CA LEU A 99 3.57 2.78 -11.87
C LEU A 99 4.35 3.37 -13.05
N THR A 100 5.09 2.54 -13.78
CA THR A 100 5.87 2.98 -14.94
C THR A 100 4.97 3.39 -16.11
N ASN A 101 3.93 2.62 -16.39
CA ASN A 101 2.94 2.96 -17.41
C ASN A 101 2.23 4.27 -17.06
N ALA A 102 1.98 4.51 -15.78
CA ALA A 102 1.46 5.76 -15.24
C ALA A 102 2.54 6.84 -15.07
N LYS A 103 3.79 6.63 -15.50
CA LYS A 103 4.89 7.60 -15.41
C LYS A 103 5.17 8.11 -13.99
N VAL A 104 4.91 7.30 -12.97
CA VAL A 104 5.24 7.60 -11.58
C VAL A 104 6.72 7.33 -11.34
N ASP A 105 7.40 8.25 -10.66
CA ASP A 105 8.81 8.06 -10.29
C ASP A 105 8.97 6.94 -9.26
N LEU A 106 9.58 5.84 -9.71
CA LEU A 106 9.86 4.68 -8.89
C LEU A 106 10.98 4.95 -7.87
N SER A 107 11.95 5.81 -8.19
CA SER A 107 13.16 5.99 -7.38
C SER A 107 12.84 6.48 -5.97
N ILE A 108 11.88 7.40 -5.86
CA ILE A 108 11.44 7.99 -4.59
C ILE A 108 10.64 6.99 -3.74
N ASN A 109 9.89 6.10 -4.38
CA ASN A 109 8.92 5.22 -3.73
C ASN A 109 9.41 3.78 -3.55
N TRP A 110 10.58 3.44 -4.11
CA TRP A 110 11.06 2.06 -4.24
C TRP A 110 11.13 1.31 -2.90
N GLN A 111 11.71 1.95 -1.89
CA GLN A 111 11.88 1.31 -0.58
C GLN A 111 10.54 0.99 0.08
N GLN A 112 9.59 1.93 0.04
CA GLN A 112 8.25 1.75 0.58
C GLN A 112 7.48 0.64 -0.17
N LEU A 113 7.65 0.56 -1.49
CA LEU A 113 7.06 -0.50 -2.31
C LEU A 113 7.64 -1.87 -1.95
N LEU A 114 8.96 -1.98 -1.73
CA LEU A 114 9.59 -3.23 -1.31
C LEU A 114 9.08 -3.70 0.06
N GLU A 115 8.93 -2.79 1.01
CA GLU A 115 8.57 -3.14 2.40
C GLU A 115 7.07 -3.41 2.60
N SER A 116 6.20 -2.87 1.74
CA SER A 116 4.76 -2.86 1.98
C SER A 116 3.97 -3.67 0.96
N LYS A 117 3.76 -4.96 1.26
CA LYS A 117 2.84 -5.82 0.50
C LYS A 117 1.41 -5.27 0.45
N SER A 118 0.99 -4.55 1.49
CA SER A 118 -0.32 -3.90 1.50
C SER A 118 -0.38 -2.75 0.49
N LEU A 119 0.68 -1.95 0.37
CA LEU A 119 0.76 -0.89 -0.63
C LEU A 119 0.80 -1.46 -2.06
N GLN A 120 1.55 -2.55 -2.26
CA GLN A 120 1.55 -3.26 -3.55
C GLN A 120 0.13 -3.65 -3.97
N LYS A 121 -0.65 -4.27 -3.07
CA LYS A 121 -2.06 -4.62 -3.32
C LYS A 121 -2.94 -3.40 -3.60
N MET A 122 -2.67 -2.27 -2.95
CA MET A 122 -3.43 -1.04 -3.18
C MET A 122 -3.20 -0.49 -4.58
N VAL A 123 -1.94 -0.42 -5.02
CA VAL A 123 -1.61 0.03 -6.38
C VAL A 123 -2.29 -0.87 -7.43
N LEU A 124 -2.25 -2.19 -7.23
CA LEU A 124 -2.93 -3.12 -8.13
C LEU A 124 -4.45 -2.97 -8.10
N GLY A 125 -5.05 -2.76 -6.92
CA GLY A 125 -6.48 -2.52 -6.82
C GLY A 125 -6.91 -1.21 -7.52
N PHE A 126 -6.07 -0.18 -7.47
CA PHE A 126 -6.30 1.06 -8.24
C PHE A 126 -6.25 0.80 -9.74
N ASP A 127 -5.30 0.00 -10.20
CA ASP A 127 -5.17 -0.41 -11.60
C ASP A 127 -6.37 -1.20 -12.09
N GLU A 128 -6.76 -2.24 -11.35
CA GLU A 128 -7.92 -3.08 -11.66
C GLU A 128 -9.23 -2.29 -11.67
N ALA A 129 -9.35 -1.26 -10.83
CA ALA A 129 -10.52 -0.39 -10.76
C ALA A 129 -10.50 0.78 -11.75
N GLY A 130 -9.44 0.94 -12.56
CA GLY A 130 -9.31 2.02 -13.54
C GLY A 130 -8.93 3.39 -12.98
N PHE A 131 -8.35 3.44 -11.77
CA PHE A 131 -7.88 4.66 -11.09
C PHE A 131 -6.36 4.85 -11.16
N ASN A 132 -5.67 4.20 -12.10
CA ASN A 132 -4.21 4.22 -12.28
C ASN A 132 -3.62 5.47 -12.96
N SER A 133 -4.33 6.60 -12.97
CA SER A 133 -3.74 7.87 -13.42
C SER A 133 -2.52 8.24 -12.55
N THR A 134 -1.55 8.94 -13.13
CA THR A 134 -0.33 9.42 -12.45
C THR A 134 -0.66 10.11 -11.12
N GLU A 135 -1.63 11.03 -11.12
CA GLU A 135 -2.00 11.86 -9.98
C GLU A 135 -2.55 11.01 -8.83
N ASN A 136 -3.47 10.08 -9.14
CA ASN A 136 -4.07 9.19 -8.14
C ASN A 136 -3.03 8.25 -7.51
N LEU A 137 -2.13 7.69 -8.32
CA LEU A 137 -1.08 6.79 -7.82
C LEU A 137 -0.05 7.54 -6.98
N GLN A 138 0.35 8.76 -7.38
CA GLN A 138 1.19 9.63 -6.56
C GLN A 138 0.51 9.97 -5.23
N HIS A 139 -0.76 10.39 -5.27
CA HIS A 139 -1.51 10.69 -4.05
C HIS A 139 -1.63 9.47 -3.12
N LEU A 140 -1.81 8.26 -3.67
CA LEU A 140 -1.78 7.01 -2.89
C LEU A 140 -0.42 6.81 -2.20
N LEU A 141 0.69 7.03 -2.91
CA LEU A 141 2.05 6.84 -2.39
C LEU A 141 2.44 7.88 -1.33
N GLU A 142 1.93 9.10 -1.45
CA GLU A 142 2.26 10.22 -0.56
C GLU A 142 1.31 10.33 0.66
N SER A 143 0.04 9.93 0.52
CA SER A 143 -0.97 10.08 1.57
C SER A 143 -0.94 8.92 2.57
N ALA A 144 -0.34 9.16 3.73
CA ALA A 144 -0.35 8.22 4.85
C ALA A 144 -1.79 7.85 5.28
N ASN A 145 -2.73 8.81 5.24
CA ASN A 145 -4.13 8.53 5.60
C ASN A 145 -4.81 7.63 4.57
N LEU A 146 -4.57 7.82 3.27
CA LEU A 146 -5.13 6.97 2.22
C LEU A 146 -4.58 5.54 2.33
N GLN A 147 -3.28 5.38 2.56
CA GLN A 147 -2.67 4.05 2.78
C GLN A 147 -3.24 3.36 4.01
N LYS A 148 -3.34 4.07 5.14
CA LYS A 148 -3.97 3.54 6.37
C LYS A 148 -5.42 3.16 6.13
N SER A 149 -6.15 3.94 5.33
CA SER A 149 -7.55 3.69 4.99
C SER A 149 -7.71 2.35 4.28
N LEU A 150 -6.95 2.13 3.21
CA LEU A 150 -7.00 0.89 2.46
C LEU A 150 -6.51 -0.31 3.30
N ALA A 151 -5.51 -0.09 4.17
CA ALA A 151 -5.02 -1.13 5.07
C ALA A 151 -6.11 -1.57 6.07
N VAL A 152 -6.88 -0.64 6.61
CA VAL A 152 -7.97 -0.99 7.54
C VAL A 152 -9.13 -1.67 6.84
N LEU A 153 -9.45 -1.29 5.60
CA LEU A 153 -10.50 -1.93 4.81
C LEU A 153 -10.18 -3.40 4.57
N ASN A 154 -8.95 -3.69 4.14
CA ASN A 154 -8.46 -5.06 4.00
C ASN A 154 -8.52 -5.84 5.34
N ARG A 155 -8.10 -5.22 6.46
CA ARG A 155 -8.16 -5.85 7.79
C ARG A 155 -9.59 -6.11 8.29
N ALA A 156 -10.54 -5.28 7.88
CA ALA A 156 -11.96 -5.41 8.21
C ALA A 156 -12.70 -6.40 7.28
N GLY A 157 -12.06 -6.83 6.18
CA GLY A 157 -12.68 -7.64 5.14
C GLY A 157 -13.73 -6.86 4.34
N VAL A 158 -13.51 -5.56 4.16
CA VAL A 158 -14.38 -4.68 3.37
C VAL A 158 -13.82 -4.57 1.98
N ASP A 159 -14.65 -4.90 0.99
CA ASP A 159 -14.33 -4.68 -0.41
C ASP A 159 -14.32 -3.17 -0.73
N VAL A 160 -13.28 -2.73 -1.41
CA VAL A 160 -13.08 -1.33 -1.82
C VAL A 160 -13.70 -1.07 -3.19
N SER A 161 -14.12 -2.11 -3.91
CA SER A 161 -14.80 -1.96 -5.20
C SER A 161 -15.95 -0.95 -5.11
N GLY A 162 -16.02 -0.05 -6.09
CA GLY A 162 -16.99 1.06 -6.11
C GLY A 162 -16.74 2.21 -5.13
N ASN A 163 -15.73 2.14 -4.26
CA ASN A 163 -15.44 3.18 -3.25
C ASN A 163 -14.10 3.91 -3.46
N TYR A 164 -13.31 3.54 -4.46
CA TYR A 164 -12.01 4.18 -4.77
C TYR A 164 -12.11 5.68 -4.95
N GLN A 165 -13.07 6.15 -5.75
CA GLN A 165 -13.28 7.59 -5.97
C GLN A 165 -13.58 8.33 -4.66
N ALA A 166 -14.48 7.78 -3.83
CA ALA A 166 -14.82 8.36 -2.55
C ALA A 166 -13.61 8.41 -1.61
N LEU A 167 -12.75 7.38 -1.60
CA LEU A 167 -11.52 7.39 -0.81
C LEU A 167 -10.52 8.44 -1.30
N LEU A 168 -10.42 8.68 -2.61
CA LEU A 168 -9.53 9.69 -3.18
C LEU A 168 -9.99 11.11 -2.87
N GLU A 169 -11.27 11.39 -3.07
CA GLU A 169 -11.81 12.76 -3.05
C GLU A 169 -12.18 13.27 -1.64
N LYS A 170 -12.25 12.39 -0.64
CA LYS A 170 -12.81 12.73 0.68
C LYS A 170 -11.77 12.58 1.80
N PRO A 171 -10.97 13.64 2.07
CA PRO A 171 -9.97 13.61 3.14
C PRO A 171 -10.52 13.25 4.52
N TYR A 172 -11.77 13.61 4.81
CA TYR A 172 -12.42 13.26 6.08
C TYR A 172 -12.74 11.76 6.18
N LEU A 173 -13.08 11.10 5.08
CA LEU A 173 -13.25 9.64 5.05
C LEU A 173 -11.89 8.96 5.30
N GLN A 174 -10.82 9.47 4.67
CA GLN A 174 -9.48 8.96 4.89
C GLN A 174 -9.04 9.11 6.35
N LYS A 175 -9.26 10.27 6.98
CA LYS A 175 -8.94 10.53 8.40
C LYS A 175 -9.67 9.57 9.33
N ALA A 176 -10.96 9.35 9.10
CA ALA A 176 -11.78 8.45 9.91
C ALA A 176 -11.30 6.99 9.82
N LEU A 177 -11.00 6.51 8.62
CA LEU A 177 -10.47 5.16 8.40
C LEU A 177 -9.03 5.04 8.92
N ALA A 178 -8.20 6.06 8.78
CA ALA A 178 -6.85 6.09 9.33
C ALA A 178 -6.86 5.99 10.87
N ALA A 179 -7.75 6.71 11.55
CA ALA A 179 -7.95 6.58 12.99
C ALA A 179 -8.35 5.15 13.41
N ALA A 180 -9.25 4.51 12.65
CA ALA A 180 -9.60 3.12 12.87
C ALA A 180 -8.42 2.16 12.61
N ASN A 181 -7.60 2.43 11.60
CA ASN A 181 -6.38 1.66 11.34
C ASN A 181 -5.44 1.72 12.53
N ASP A 182 -5.18 2.92 13.05
CA ASP A 182 -4.24 3.16 14.14
C ASP A 182 -4.73 2.46 15.42
N TYR A 183 -6.03 2.54 15.71
CA TYR A 183 -6.66 1.80 16.81
C TYR A 183 -6.48 0.27 16.66
N LEU A 184 -6.74 -0.28 15.46
CA LEU A 184 -6.64 -1.72 15.22
C LEU A 184 -5.19 -2.23 15.23
N SER A 185 -4.25 -1.38 14.82
CA SER A 185 -2.81 -1.68 14.78
C SER A 185 -2.17 -1.61 16.16
N TYR A 186 -2.77 -0.89 17.11
CA TYR A 186 -2.24 -0.78 18.46
C TYR A 186 -2.21 -2.14 19.18
N ASP A 187 -1.12 -2.41 19.89
CA ASP A 187 -0.95 -3.61 20.70
C ASP A 187 -1.48 -3.39 22.12
N PHE A 188 -2.63 -4.02 22.41
CA PHE A 188 -3.27 -3.98 23.73
C PHE A 188 -2.82 -5.11 24.65
N SER A 189 -1.83 -5.94 24.26
CA SER A 189 -1.34 -7.07 25.05
C SER A 189 -1.00 -6.70 26.50
N ARG A 190 -0.49 -5.47 26.70
CA ARG A 190 -0.10 -4.92 28.01
C ARG A 190 -1.26 -4.41 28.88
N LEU A 191 -2.46 -4.27 28.32
CA LEU A 191 -3.64 -3.67 28.97
C LEU A 191 -4.73 -4.70 29.32
N GLY A 192 -4.47 -5.99 29.10
CA GLY A 192 -5.43 -7.08 29.33
C GLY A 192 -6.28 -7.40 28.08
N SER A 193 -6.43 -8.69 27.79
CA SER A 193 -7.00 -9.18 26.53
C SER A 193 -8.46 -8.76 26.28
N SER A 194 -9.29 -8.69 27.33
CA SER A 194 -10.72 -8.41 27.19
C SER A 194 -11.05 -7.00 26.71
N HIS A 195 -10.27 -5.99 27.11
CA HIS A 195 -10.50 -4.59 26.73
C HIS A 195 -10.14 -4.33 25.27
N GLY A 196 -8.99 -4.84 24.81
CA GLY A 196 -8.54 -4.68 23.43
C GLY A 196 -9.44 -5.41 22.42
N HIS A 197 -9.87 -6.63 22.72
CA HIS A 197 -10.66 -7.42 21.76
C HIS A 197 -12.04 -6.80 21.48
N HIS A 198 -12.75 -6.35 22.52
CA HIS A 198 -14.07 -5.72 22.32
C HIS A 198 -13.95 -4.45 21.50
N GLY A 199 -13.00 -3.57 21.84
CA GLY A 199 -12.74 -2.35 21.09
C GLY A 199 -12.38 -2.65 19.63
N LYS A 200 -11.51 -3.63 19.36
CA LYS A 200 -11.15 -4.01 17.98
C LYS A 200 -12.35 -4.55 17.20
N SER A 201 -13.25 -5.30 17.84
CA SER A 201 -14.50 -5.75 17.20
C SER A 201 -15.39 -4.57 16.83
N GLN A 202 -15.57 -3.62 17.75
CA GLN A 202 -16.34 -2.39 17.54
C GLN A 202 -15.76 -1.55 16.39
N THR A 203 -14.43 -1.44 16.31
CA THR A 203 -13.74 -0.71 15.23
C THR A 203 -13.89 -1.40 13.88
N LYS A 204 -13.90 -2.73 13.81
CA LYS A 204 -14.21 -3.45 12.54
C LYS A 204 -15.66 -3.22 12.10
N GLN A 205 -16.61 -3.16 13.04
CA GLN A 205 -18.01 -2.83 12.72
C GLN A 205 -18.13 -1.39 12.21
N PHE A 206 -17.45 -0.43 12.84
CA PHE A 206 -17.35 0.94 12.37
C PHE A 206 -16.90 1.02 10.91
N VAL A 207 -15.79 0.37 10.57
CA VAL A 207 -15.24 0.38 9.21
C VAL A 207 -16.26 -0.18 8.21
N ARG A 208 -16.96 -1.26 8.55
CA ARG A 208 -18.00 -1.87 7.69
C ARG A 208 -19.19 -0.95 7.50
N HIS A 209 -19.71 -0.37 8.58
CA HIS A 209 -20.83 0.55 8.51
C HIS A 209 -20.47 1.80 7.73
N LEU A 210 -19.32 2.40 8.01
CA LEU A 210 -18.83 3.60 7.32
C LEU A 210 -18.78 3.42 5.80
N MET A 211 -18.32 2.26 5.33
CA MET A 211 -18.23 2.00 3.88
C MET A 211 -19.57 1.61 3.26
N ALA A 212 -20.43 0.92 4.00
CA ALA A 212 -21.78 0.57 3.56
C ALA A 212 -22.74 1.76 3.48
N ARG A 213 -22.42 2.87 4.16
CA ARG A 213 -23.24 4.09 4.12
C ARG A 213 -23.21 4.74 2.74
N GLU A 214 -24.38 5.18 2.30
CA GLU A 214 -24.54 6.05 1.12
C GLU A 214 -23.99 7.45 1.40
N ASP A 215 -24.38 8.03 2.55
CA ASP A 215 -23.90 9.33 2.99
C ASP A 215 -22.45 9.24 3.48
N LYS A 216 -21.54 9.52 2.55
CA LYS A 216 -20.12 9.74 2.79
C LYS A 216 -19.79 11.23 2.83
N SER A 217 -20.67 12.12 3.26
CA SER A 217 -20.32 13.53 3.52
C SER A 217 -19.49 13.64 4.80
N GLU A 218 -18.86 14.79 5.04
CA GLU A 218 -18.13 15.02 6.31
C GLU A 218 -19.05 14.82 7.53
N CYS A 219 -20.29 15.31 7.44
CA CYS A 219 -21.30 15.11 8.48
C CYS A 219 -21.63 13.63 8.68
N GLY A 220 -21.88 12.90 7.58
CA GLY A 220 -22.13 11.45 7.60
C GLY A 220 -21.00 10.65 8.25
N VAL A 221 -19.76 10.99 7.91
CA VAL A 221 -18.56 10.37 8.50
C VAL A 221 -18.45 10.68 10.00
N LYS A 222 -18.66 11.94 10.42
CA LYS A 222 -18.65 12.31 11.85
C LYS A 222 -19.76 11.63 12.64
N MET A 223 -20.95 11.47 12.07
CA MET A 223 -22.04 10.72 12.71
C MET A 223 -21.65 9.26 12.94
N GLU A 224 -21.03 8.60 11.96
CA GLU A 224 -20.60 7.22 12.11
C GLU A 224 -19.42 7.09 13.10
N MET A 225 -18.51 8.07 13.15
CA MET A 225 -17.47 8.12 14.19
C MET A 225 -18.04 8.34 15.59
N SER A 226 -19.07 9.19 15.74
CA SER A 226 -19.82 9.34 16.99
C SER A 226 -20.42 7.99 17.41
N GLN A 227 -21.01 7.25 16.47
CA GLN A 227 -21.54 5.93 16.72
C GLN A 227 -20.45 4.93 17.11
N TRP A 228 -19.26 5.00 16.49
CA TRP A 228 -18.12 4.19 16.88
C TRP A 228 -17.68 4.45 18.33
N VAL A 229 -17.72 5.70 18.79
CA VAL A 229 -17.42 6.07 20.19
C VAL A 229 -18.53 5.61 21.13
N LYS A 230 -19.81 5.69 20.75
CA LYS A 230 -20.95 5.12 21.51
C LYS A 230 -20.88 3.60 21.60
N GLY A 231 -20.41 2.96 20.53
CA GLY A 231 -20.44 1.51 20.33
C GLY A 231 -21.73 1.02 19.66
N TYR A 232 -21.66 -0.21 19.15
CA TYR A 232 -22.69 -0.91 18.40
C TYR A 232 -23.28 -2.06 19.23
N GLY A 233 -24.61 -2.20 19.17
CA GLY A 233 -25.39 -3.26 19.83
C GLY A 233 -26.10 -2.84 21.12
N THR A 234 -27.01 -3.69 21.60
CA THR A 234 -27.88 -3.45 22.77
C THR A 234 -27.14 -3.39 24.10
N PHE A 235 -25.94 -3.97 24.18
CA PHE A 235 -25.05 -3.91 25.36
C PHE A 235 -23.73 -3.20 25.05
N ALA A 236 -23.74 -2.32 24.04
CA ALA A 236 -22.57 -1.55 23.67
C ALA A 236 -22.08 -0.71 24.85
N ARG A 237 -20.78 -0.81 25.15
CA ARG A 237 -20.12 0.12 26.07
C ARG A 237 -19.60 1.30 25.28
N SER A 238 -19.97 2.49 25.71
CA SER A 238 -19.34 3.73 25.24
C SER A 238 -17.83 3.69 25.51
N SER A 239 -17.04 4.29 24.63
CA SER A 239 -15.60 4.43 24.80
C SER A 239 -15.27 5.11 26.13
N SER A 240 -14.20 4.67 26.78
CA SER A 240 -13.66 5.37 27.95
C SER A 240 -13.04 6.71 27.53
N THR A 241 -12.74 7.56 28.52
CA THR A 241 -11.95 8.79 28.37
C THR A 241 -10.47 8.56 28.67
N GLN A 242 -10.05 7.32 28.88
CA GLN A 242 -8.64 6.98 29.03
C GLN A 242 -7.91 7.10 27.69
N THR A 243 -6.59 7.22 27.74
CA THR A 243 -5.75 7.13 26.54
C THR A 243 -5.91 5.75 25.90
N LEU A 244 -5.65 5.68 24.59
CA LEU A 244 -5.78 4.48 23.77
C LEU A 244 -7.23 3.95 23.67
N SER A 245 -8.20 4.82 23.93
CA SER A 245 -9.62 4.55 23.77
C SER A 245 -10.09 4.89 22.36
N ARG A 246 -11.26 4.40 21.92
CA ARG A 246 -11.79 4.79 20.59
C ARG A 246 -12.01 6.30 20.48
N LEU A 247 -12.36 6.94 21.60
CA LEU A 247 -12.50 8.39 21.70
C LEU A 247 -11.17 9.10 21.42
N ASP A 248 -10.07 8.63 21.99
CA ASP A 248 -8.72 9.16 21.78
C ASP A 248 -8.40 9.25 20.27
N PHE A 249 -8.49 8.11 19.57
CA PHE A 249 -8.24 8.06 18.13
C PHE A 249 -9.26 8.84 17.30
N ALA A 250 -10.52 8.92 17.73
CA ALA A 250 -11.53 9.74 17.06
C ALA A 250 -11.20 11.24 17.16
N CYS A 251 -10.71 11.71 18.30
CA CYS A 251 -10.28 13.10 18.49
C CYS A 251 -8.99 13.41 17.73
N ASP A 252 -7.99 12.55 17.85
CA ASP A 252 -6.69 12.71 17.19
C ASP A 252 -6.79 12.60 15.65
N SER A 253 -7.92 12.13 15.11
CA SER A 253 -8.22 12.21 13.67
C SER A 253 -8.32 13.65 13.13
N GLY A 254 -8.53 14.64 14.01
CA GLY A 254 -8.74 16.04 13.66
C GLY A 254 -10.08 16.32 12.95
N LEU A 255 -11.08 15.44 13.10
CA LEU A 255 -12.43 15.65 12.55
C LEU A 255 -13.39 16.31 13.53
N PHE A 256 -13.22 16.07 14.83
CA PHE A 256 -13.99 16.76 15.84
C PHE A 256 -13.27 18.05 16.27
N PRO A 257 -14.00 19.16 16.48
CA PRO A 257 -13.39 20.39 16.97
C PRO A 257 -12.64 20.10 18.26
N ASN A 258 -11.36 20.45 18.29
CA ASN A 258 -10.58 20.42 19.52
C ASN A 258 -10.28 21.87 19.89
N SER A 259 -11.09 22.44 20.77
CA SER A 259 -11.00 23.83 21.23
C SER A 259 -9.68 24.15 21.96
N SER A 260 -8.86 23.15 22.28
CA SER A 260 -7.65 23.31 23.08
C SER A 260 -6.33 23.17 22.31
N ALA A 261 -6.35 22.81 21.01
CA ALA A 261 -5.17 22.37 20.24
C ALA A 261 -4.26 21.33 20.94
N THR A 262 -4.75 20.71 22.03
CA THR A 262 -4.00 19.82 22.90
C THR A 262 -4.31 18.39 22.49
N LEU A 263 -3.27 17.57 22.27
CA LEU A 263 -3.43 16.16 21.94
C LEU A 263 -4.18 15.45 23.06
N PHE A 264 -5.01 14.46 22.72
CA PHE A 264 -5.93 13.85 23.69
C PHE A 264 -5.22 13.29 24.94
N PHE A 265 -4.02 12.73 24.77
CA PHE A 265 -3.23 12.21 25.90
C PHE A 265 -2.77 13.29 26.89
N ALA A 266 -2.65 14.54 26.44
CA ALA A 266 -2.20 15.68 27.24
C ALA A 266 -3.37 16.45 27.88
N MET A 267 -4.62 16.11 27.55
CA MET A 267 -5.81 16.75 28.10
C MET A 267 -6.07 16.35 29.57
N SER A 268 -6.61 17.29 30.34
CA SER A 268 -7.11 16.99 31.68
C SER A 268 -8.27 15.99 31.60
N LYS A 269 -8.59 15.33 32.72
CA LYS A 269 -9.74 14.42 32.76
C LYS A 269 -11.05 15.15 32.45
N VAL A 270 -11.20 16.39 32.92
CA VAL A 270 -12.40 17.21 32.70
C VAL A 270 -12.56 17.51 31.21
N ASP A 271 -11.47 17.91 30.54
CA ASP A 271 -11.49 18.22 29.11
C ASP A 271 -11.82 16.98 28.27
N ARG A 272 -11.28 15.81 28.64
CA ARG A 272 -11.61 14.55 27.96
C ARG A 272 -13.08 14.13 28.12
N GLU A 273 -13.68 14.39 29.28
CA GLU A 273 -15.12 14.15 29.46
C GLU A 273 -15.97 15.15 28.66
N ALA A 274 -15.59 16.43 28.62
CA ALA A 274 -16.27 17.43 27.79
C ALA A 274 -16.19 17.06 26.30
N MET A 275 -15.01 16.69 25.84
CA MET A 275 -14.77 16.21 24.47
C MET A 275 -15.59 14.96 24.16
N LYS A 276 -15.67 14.01 25.10
CA LYS A 276 -16.53 12.84 24.95
C LYS A 276 -17.99 13.23 24.73
N GLN A 277 -18.51 14.18 25.50
CA GLN A 277 -19.89 14.65 25.34
C GLN A 277 -20.11 15.30 23.99
N GLU A 278 -19.17 16.10 23.49
CA GLU A 278 -19.25 16.70 22.16
C GLU A 278 -19.30 15.62 21.06
N VAL A 279 -18.37 14.67 21.08
CA VAL A 279 -18.32 13.59 20.08
C VAL A 279 -19.58 12.73 20.13
N VAL A 280 -20.04 12.36 21.33
CA VAL A 280 -21.23 11.50 21.53
C VAL A 280 -22.53 12.24 21.23
N SER A 281 -22.61 13.55 21.44
CA SER A 281 -23.83 14.33 21.15
C SER A 281 -23.94 14.76 19.68
N PHE A 282 -22.88 14.60 18.88
CA PHE A 282 -22.90 14.92 17.46
C PHE A 282 -24.05 14.21 16.74
N SER A 283 -24.93 14.98 16.10
CA SER A 283 -26.16 14.50 15.46
C SER A 283 -26.43 15.12 14.09
N GLY A 284 -25.47 15.85 13.51
CA GLY A 284 -25.55 16.38 12.15
C GLY A 284 -26.60 17.48 11.92
N LYS A 285 -27.08 18.11 12.99
CA LYS A 285 -27.94 19.30 12.94
C LYS A 285 -27.13 20.58 12.98
#